data_AF-A0A316VHD8-F1
#
_entry.id   AF-A0A316VHD8-F1
#
_cell.length_a   1.000
_cell.length_b   1.000
_cell.length_c   1.000
_cell.angle_alpha   90.00
_cell.angle_beta   90.00
_cell.angle_gamma   90.00
#
_symmetry.space_group_name_H-M   'P 1'
#
loop_
_entity.id
_entity.type
_entity.pdbx_description
1 polymer ?
#
loop_
_entity_poly.entity_id
_entity_poly.type
_entity_poly.pdbx_seq_one_letter_code
_entity_poly.pdbx_strand_id
1 'polypeptide(L)'
;MVIPKYFLLAIFLLLICKVSSSELEEPLLGPRVSSSSSNSRSSSPKFKRLASPKKTMEEIHIANAIKHEKEAEHHKSERLKWRQNTQESNSSIYRVYSEAKAMIHADEKFQSLKKAKKEREKAVKAKQQEGTSRS
;
A
#
# COMPACT_ATOMS: atom_id res chain seq x y z
N MET A 1 1.43 42.40 -13.67
CA MET A 1 2.34 41.23 -13.63
C MET A 1 1.65 40.09 -12.86
N VAL A 2 0.88 39.24 -13.55
CA VAL A 2 -0.02 38.23 -12.93
C VAL A 2 0.50 36.81 -13.20
N ILE A 3 1.82 36.60 -13.07
CA ILE A 3 2.50 35.36 -13.45
C ILE A 3 3.28 34.64 -12.31
N PRO A 4 3.54 35.20 -11.10
CA PRO A 4 4.40 34.48 -10.14
C PRO A 4 3.72 33.32 -9.38
N LYS A 5 2.39 33.32 -9.20
CA LYS A 5 1.72 32.33 -8.33
C LYS A 5 1.73 30.91 -8.92
N TYR A 6 1.53 30.79 -10.24
CA TYR A 6 1.53 29.49 -10.92
C TYR A 6 2.94 28.99 -11.24
N PHE A 7 3.92 29.91 -11.32
CA PHE A 7 5.32 29.58 -11.55
C PHE A 7 5.95 28.85 -10.35
N LEU A 8 5.66 29.29 -9.13
CA LEU A 8 6.11 28.60 -7.91
C LEU A 8 5.49 27.19 -7.79
N LEU A 9 4.22 27.03 -8.18
CA LEU A 9 3.54 25.73 -8.17
C LEU A 9 4.18 24.74 -9.17
N ALA A 10 4.54 25.22 -10.36
CA ALA A 10 5.20 24.39 -11.37
C ALA A 10 6.60 23.92 -10.94
N ILE A 11 7.40 24.80 -10.33
CA ILE A 11 8.72 24.44 -9.78
C ILE A 11 8.57 23.39 -8.66
N PHE A 12 7.60 23.56 -7.77
CA PHE A 12 7.33 22.61 -6.69
C PHE A 12 6.91 21.23 -7.22
N LEU A 13 6.07 21.19 -8.26
CA LEU A 13 5.65 19.95 -8.90
C LEU A 13 6.84 19.22 -9.57
N LEU A 14 7.74 19.95 -10.24
CA LEU A 14 8.94 19.37 -10.86
C LEU A 14 9.94 18.81 -9.83
N LEU A 15 10.06 19.44 -8.67
CA LEU A 15 10.90 18.96 -7.55
C LEU A 15 10.38 17.63 -6.99
N ILE A 16 9.06 17.49 -6.83
CA ILE A 16 8.44 16.24 -6.37
C ILE A 16 8.55 15.16 -7.47
N CYS A 17 8.34 15.53 -8.74
CA CYS A 17 8.47 14.59 -9.85
C CYS A 17 9.90 14.04 -10.00
N LYS A 18 10.95 14.82 -9.71
CA LYS A 18 12.34 14.31 -9.76
C LYS A 18 12.67 13.27 -8.70
N VAL A 19 12.01 13.29 -7.54
CA VAL A 19 12.27 12.33 -6.45
C VAL A 19 11.69 10.94 -6.78
N SER A 20 10.71 10.86 -7.69
CA SER A 20 10.07 9.59 -8.04
C SER A 20 10.73 8.86 -9.23
N SER A 21 11.70 9.48 -9.92
CA SER A 21 12.32 8.90 -11.12
C SER A 21 13.68 8.23 -10.88
N SER A 22 14.24 8.29 -9.67
CA SER A 22 15.52 7.66 -9.34
C SER A 22 15.44 6.16 -9.03
N GLU A 23 14.24 5.55 -9.07
CA GLU A 23 14.03 4.10 -8.86
C GLU A 23 13.49 3.37 -10.10
N LEU A 24 13.45 4.02 -11.26
CA LEU A 24 12.82 3.49 -12.48
C LEU A 24 13.82 3.15 -13.59
N GLU A 25 15.00 2.67 -13.21
CA GLU A 25 15.89 1.92 -14.10
C GLU A 25 16.00 0.47 -13.61
N GLU A 26 14.90 -0.28 -13.68
CA GLU A 26 15.01 -1.71 -13.94
C GLU A 26 15.11 -1.89 -15.47
N PRO A 27 16.20 -2.49 -15.98
CA PRO A 27 16.35 -2.72 -17.41
C PRO A 27 15.27 -3.69 -17.87
N LEU A 28 14.48 -3.24 -18.85
CA LEU A 28 13.42 -3.96 -19.55
C LEU A 28 13.97 -5.07 -20.49
N LEU A 29 14.99 -5.79 -20.04
CA LEU A 29 15.56 -6.94 -20.72
C LEU A 29 15.48 -8.11 -19.75
N GLY A 30 14.33 -8.80 -19.80
CA GLY A 30 14.16 -10.07 -19.11
C GLY A 30 15.31 -11.04 -19.43
N PRO A 31 15.62 -11.98 -18.53
CA PRO A 31 16.67 -12.96 -18.76
C PRO A 31 16.48 -13.63 -20.12
N ARG A 32 17.46 -13.40 -21.01
CA ARG A 32 17.53 -14.09 -22.30
C ARG A 32 17.76 -15.56 -21.98
N VAL A 33 16.71 -16.35 -22.10
CA VAL A 33 16.73 -17.79 -21.87
C VAL A 33 17.64 -18.40 -22.93
N SER A 34 18.90 -18.64 -22.58
CA SER A 34 19.82 -19.42 -23.37
C SER A 34 19.35 -20.87 -23.34
N SER A 35 18.56 -21.26 -24.33
CA SER A 35 18.23 -22.66 -24.62
C SER A 35 19.49 -23.40 -25.05
N SER A 36 20.29 -23.82 -24.06
CA SER A 36 21.35 -24.81 -24.26
C SER A 36 20.71 -26.19 -24.33
N SER A 37 20.39 -26.60 -25.55
CA SER A 37 20.01 -27.96 -25.93
C SER A 37 21.17 -28.93 -25.69
N SER A 38 21.35 -29.32 -24.43
CA SER A 38 22.29 -30.37 -24.03
C SER A 38 21.60 -31.73 -24.20
N ASN A 39 21.87 -32.36 -25.34
CA ASN A 39 21.57 -33.75 -25.62
C ASN A 39 22.21 -34.64 -24.55
N SER A 40 21.41 -35.16 -23.60
CA SER A 40 21.82 -36.26 -22.73
C SER A 40 21.09 -37.53 -23.15
N ARG A 41 21.81 -38.35 -23.91
CA ARG A 41 21.42 -39.70 -24.31
C ARG A 41 21.50 -40.59 -23.07
N SER A 42 20.49 -40.54 -22.21
CA SER A 42 20.39 -41.43 -21.07
C SER A 42 19.93 -42.81 -21.54
N SER A 43 20.82 -43.79 -21.44
CA SER A 43 20.48 -45.20 -21.48
C SER A 43 19.70 -45.55 -20.22
N SER A 44 18.41 -45.19 -20.21
CA SER A 44 17.48 -45.66 -19.21
C SER A 44 17.32 -47.18 -19.33
N PRO A 45 17.39 -47.94 -18.23
CA PRO A 45 17.11 -49.36 -18.24
C PRO A 45 15.68 -49.57 -18.78
N LYS A 46 15.51 -50.57 -19.65
CA LYS A 46 14.19 -51.01 -20.13
C LYS A 46 13.38 -51.53 -18.94
N PHE A 47 12.73 -50.63 -18.21
CA PHE A 47 11.61 -51.02 -17.37
C PHE A 47 10.57 -51.62 -18.32
N LYS A 48 10.32 -52.92 -18.18
CA LYS A 48 9.11 -53.53 -18.74
C LYS A 48 7.96 -52.68 -18.20
N ARG A 49 7.37 -51.88 -19.08
CA ARG A 49 6.22 -51.04 -18.76
C ARG A 49 5.10 -52.03 -18.42
N LEU A 50 4.97 -52.37 -17.14
CA LEU A 50 3.79 -53.02 -16.59
C LEU A 50 2.63 -52.21 -17.12
N ALA A 51 1.77 -52.84 -17.93
CA ALA A 51 0.60 -52.19 -18.48
C ALA A 51 -0.26 -51.80 -17.28
N SER A 52 -0.08 -50.57 -16.79
CA SER A 52 -0.99 -49.96 -15.85
C SER A 52 -2.36 -50.04 -16.52
N PRO A 53 -3.38 -50.58 -15.83
CA PRO A 53 -4.71 -50.74 -16.42
C PRO A 53 -5.11 -49.40 -17.03
N LYS A 54 -5.50 -49.43 -18.32
CA LYS A 54 -6.02 -48.25 -18.99
C LYS A 54 -7.23 -47.80 -18.16
N LYS A 55 -7.11 -46.66 -17.51
CA LYS A 55 -8.23 -46.06 -16.78
C LYS A 55 -9.42 -45.98 -17.73
N THR A 56 -10.59 -46.38 -17.25
CA THR A 56 -11.81 -46.26 -18.04
C THR A 56 -12.10 -44.77 -18.28
N MET A 57 -12.82 -44.44 -19.36
CA MET A 57 -13.23 -43.06 -19.61
C MET A 57 -14.04 -42.49 -18.43
N GLU A 58 -14.79 -43.34 -17.73
CA GLU A 58 -15.52 -43.00 -16.51
C GLU A 58 -14.58 -42.60 -15.36
N GLU A 59 -13.53 -43.37 -15.10
CA GLU A 59 -12.52 -43.04 -14.09
C GLU A 59 -11.81 -41.71 -14.39
N ILE A 60 -11.56 -41.42 -15.67
CA ILE A 60 -10.96 -40.15 -16.11
C ILE A 60 -11.90 -38.98 -15.81
N HIS A 61 -13.19 -39.12 -16.13
CA HIS A 61 -14.18 -38.07 -15.87
C HIS A 61 -14.38 -37.81 -14.37
N ILE A 62 -14.44 -38.87 -13.55
CA ILE A 62 -14.55 -38.74 -12.09
C ILE A 62 -13.32 -38.02 -11.53
N ALA A 63 -12.11 -38.39 -11.96
CA ALA A 63 -10.89 -37.73 -11.52
C ALA A 63 -10.85 -36.24 -11.91
N ASN A 64 -11.33 -35.89 -13.11
CA ASN A 64 -11.41 -34.51 -13.56
C ASN A 64 -12.47 -33.71 -12.78
N ALA A 65 -13.63 -34.29 -12.48
CA ALA A 65 -14.66 -33.65 -11.68
C ALA A 65 -14.14 -33.31 -10.26
N ILE A 66 -13.50 -34.28 -9.59
CA ILE A 66 -12.90 -34.09 -8.26
C ILE A 66 -11.80 -33.01 -8.30
N LYS A 67 -10.98 -33.00 -9.37
CA LYS A 67 -9.93 -31.99 -9.53
C LYS A 67 -10.54 -30.59 -9.64
N HIS A 68 -11.56 -30.41 -10.48
CA HIS A 68 -12.23 -29.12 -10.65
C HIS A 68 -12.95 -28.65 -9.39
N GLU A 69 -13.55 -29.56 -8.62
CA GLU A 69 -14.18 -29.23 -7.34
C GLU A 69 -13.15 -28.69 -6.34
N LYS A 70 -12.00 -29.36 -6.20
CA LYS A 70 -10.90 -28.89 -5.34
C LYS A 70 -10.32 -27.56 -5.79
N GLU A 71 -10.16 -27.35 -7.10
CA GLU A 71 -9.72 -26.06 -7.65
C GLU A 71 -10.74 -24.96 -7.36
N ALA A 72 -12.04 -25.24 -7.51
CA ALA A 72 -13.10 -24.29 -7.21
C ALA A 72 -13.15 -23.92 -5.71
N GLU A 73 -13.01 -24.90 -4.82
CA GLU A 73 -12.91 -24.67 -3.37
C GLU A 73 -11.69 -23.82 -3.01
N HIS A 74 -10.53 -24.12 -3.61
CA HIS A 74 -9.31 -23.35 -3.40
C HIS A 74 -9.51 -21.87 -3.78
N HIS A 75 -10.00 -21.60 -5.00
CA HIS A 75 -10.26 -20.23 -5.46
C HIS A 75 -11.31 -19.49 -4.60
N LYS A 76 -12.33 -20.20 -4.10
CA LYS A 76 -13.30 -19.63 -3.16
C LYS A 76 -12.62 -19.19 -1.86
N SER A 77 -11.71 -20.02 -1.33
CA SER A 77 -10.96 -19.69 -0.11
C SER A 77 -10.03 -18.49 -0.29
N GLU A 78 -9.33 -18.38 -1.42
CA GLU A 78 -8.46 -17.25 -1.74
C GLU A 78 -9.24 -15.95 -1.89
N ARG A 79 -10.40 -16.00 -2.56
CA ARG A 79 -11.29 -14.84 -2.70
C ARG A 79 -11.80 -14.35 -1.34
N LEU A 80 -12.13 -15.26 -0.43
CA LEU A 80 -12.57 -14.89 0.92
C LEU A 80 -11.43 -14.24 1.71
N LYS A 81 -10.22 -14.80 1.66
CA LYS A 81 -9.03 -14.19 2.28
C LYS A 81 -8.74 -12.80 1.71
N TRP A 82 -8.81 -12.63 0.39
CA TRP A 82 -8.61 -11.33 -0.25
C TRP A 82 -9.66 -10.30 0.19
N ARG A 83 -10.93 -10.69 0.30
CA ARG A 83 -11.99 -9.82 0.85
C ARG A 83 -11.73 -9.41 2.30
N GLN A 84 -11.34 -10.35 3.16
CA GLN A 84 -11.01 -10.07 4.56
C GLN A 84 -9.85 -9.08 4.66
N ASN A 85 -8.74 -9.33 3.96
CA ASN A 85 -7.58 -8.43 3.95
C ASN A 85 -7.93 -7.03 3.41
N THR A 86 -8.80 -6.94 2.40
CA THR A 86 -9.25 -5.65 1.83
C THR A 86 -10.14 -4.89 2.83
N GLN A 87 -10.95 -5.59 3.61
CA GLN A 87 -11.79 -4.98 4.65
C GLN A 87 -10.94 -4.49 5.84
N GLU A 88 -9.95 -5.29 6.27
CA GLU A 88 -9.02 -4.93 7.32
C GLU A 88 -8.15 -3.72 6.94
N SER A 89 -7.62 -3.70 5.71
CA SER A 89 -6.82 -2.56 5.23
C SER A 89 -7.64 -1.27 5.14
N ASN A 90 -8.90 -1.34 4.68
CA ASN A 90 -9.81 -0.19 4.65
C ASN A 90 -10.10 0.33 6.07
N SER A 91 -10.28 -0.57 7.05
CA SER A 91 -10.49 -0.16 8.45
C SER A 91 -9.25 0.53 9.04
N SER A 92 -8.06 0.08 8.67
CA SER A 92 -6.78 0.66 9.11
C SER A 92 -6.59 2.09 8.56
N ILE A 93 -6.87 2.30 7.26
CA ILE A 93 -6.78 3.62 6.62
C ILE A 93 -7.74 4.62 7.28
N TYR A 94 -8.99 4.22 7.51
CA TYR A 94 -9.96 5.08 8.18
C TYR A 94 -9.51 5.45 9.60
N ARG A 95 -8.93 4.49 10.34
CA ARG A 95 -8.42 4.73 11.69
C ARG A 95 -7.29 5.77 11.68
N VAL A 96 -6.27 5.59 10.84
CA VAL A 96 -5.15 6.54 10.70
C VAL A 96 -5.66 7.94 10.32
N TYR A 97 -6.59 8.03 9.38
CA TYR A 97 -7.19 9.30 8.99
C TYR A 97 -7.95 9.97 10.16
N SER A 98 -8.73 9.19 10.91
CA SER A 98 -9.49 9.70 12.06
C SER A 98 -8.57 10.20 13.19
N GLU A 99 -7.46 9.49 13.45
CA GLU A 99 -6.44 9.88 14.42
C GLU A 99 -5.74 11.17 14.00
N ALA A 100 -5.31 11.27 12.74
CA ALA A 100 -4.68 12.48 12.20
C ALA A 100 -5.61 13.70 12.29
N LYS A 101 -6.89 13.53 11.98
CA LYS A 101 -7.89 14.61 12.11
C LYS A 101 -8.08 15.06 13.56
N ALA A 102 -8.10 14.12 14.51
CA ALA A 102 -8.18 14.44 15.93
C ALA A 102 -6.94 15.20 16.42
N MET A 103 -5.74 14.83 15.95
CA MET A 103 -4.49 15.53 16.29
C MET A 103 -4.47 16.97 15.77
N ILE A 104 -4.88 17.19 14.51
CA ILE A 104 -4.96 18.55 13.94
C ILE A 104 -5.91 19.42 14.76
N HIS A 105 -7.10 18.91 15.07
CA HIS A 105 -8.08 19.65 15.87
C HIS A 105 -7.57 19.93 17.30
N ALA A 106 -6.86 18.99 17.91
CA ALA A 106 -6.22 19.21 19.21
C ALA A 106 -5.15 20.29 19.15
N ASP A 107 -4.33 20.33 18.10
CA ASP A 107 -3.32 21.37 17.90
C ASP A 107 -3.95 22.75 17.70
N GLU A 108 -4.98 22.87 16.86
CA GLU A 108 -5.71 24.12 16.67
C GLU A 108 -6.29 24.65 17.99
N LYS A 109 -6.86 23.75 18.81
CA LYS A 109 -7.36 24.08 20.14
C LYS A 109 -6.24 24.52 21.07
N PHE A 110 -5.09 23.85 21.05
CA PHE A 110 -3.94 24.24 21.86
C PHE A 110 -3.38 25.62 21.46
N GLN A 111 -3.29 25.89 20.15
CA GLN A 111 -2.85 27.19 19.65
C GLN A 111 -3.81 28.33 20.05
N SER A 112 -5.13 28.09 19.97
CA SER A 112 -6.11 29.09 20.42
C SER A 112 -6.00 29.38 21.92
N LEU A 113 -5.82 28.35 22.76
CA LEU A 113 -5.58 28.51 24.19
C LEU A 113 -4.28 29.29 24.48
N LYS A 114 -3.21 29.02 23.72
CA LYS A 114 -1.94 29.74 23.85
C LYS A 114 -2.10 31.24 23.52
N LYS A 115 -2.89 31.57 22.49
CA LYS A 115 -3.22 32.96 22.14
C LYS A 115 -4.02 33.64 23.26
N ALA A 116 -5.09 32.99 23.74
CA ALA A 116 -5.91 33.51 24.83
C ALA A 116 -5.10 33.75 26.12
N LYS A 117 -4.18 32.84 26.46
CA LYS A 117 -3.27 33.02 27.60
C LYS A 117 -2.39 34.26 27.44
N LYS A 118 -1.80 34.46 26.27
CA LYS A 118 -0.94 35.61 25.96
C LYS A 118 -1.71 36.93 26.05
N GLU A 119 -2.95 36.96 25.59
CA GLU A 119 -3.83 38.14 25.70
C GLU A 119 -4.17 38.46 27.16
N ARG A 120 -4.51 37.43 27.95
CA ARG A 120 -4.76 37.60 29.38
C ARG A 120 -3.54 38.14 30.12
N GLU A 121 -2.35 37.64 29.84
CA GLU A 121 -1.10 38.14 30.44
C GLU A 121 -0.85 39.61 30.08
N LYS A 122 -1.10 40.01 28.82
CA LYS A 122 -1.01 41.42 28.40
C LYS A 122 -2.01 42.30 29.15
N ALA A 123 -3.25 41.86 29.29
CA ALA A 123 -4.29 42.60 30.00
C ALA A 123 -3.96 42.77 31.49
N VAL A 124 -3.39 41.74 32.13
CA VAL A 124 -2.93 41.83 33.53
C VAL A 124 -1.79 42.83 33.67
N LYS A 125 -0.79 42.80 32.78
CA LYS A 125 0.33 43.77 32.80
C LYS A 125 -0.15 45.20 32.58
N ALA A 126 -1.08 45.42 31.65
CA ALA A 126 -1.66 46.75 31.40
C ALA A 126 -2.38 47.29 32.66
N LYS A 127 -3.21 46.46 33.31
CA LYS A 127 -3.88 46.83 34.58
C LYS A 127 -2.90 47.14 35.71
N GLN A 128 -1.80 46.39 35.81
CA GLN A 128 -0.75 46.67 36.80
C GLN A 128 -0.07 48.03 36.55
N GLN A 129 0.22 48.37 35.29
CA GLN A 129 0.83 49.65 34.93
C GLN A 129 -0.11 50.83 35.23
N GLU A 130 -1.40 50.72 34.90
CA GLU A 130 -2.40 51.74 35.22
C GLU A 130 -2.54 52.01 36.73
N GLY A 131 -2.44 50.96 37.56
CA GLY A 131 -2.48 51.09 39.02
C GLY A 131 -1.22 51.73 39.61
N THR A 132 -0.07 51.59 38.95
CA THR A 132 1.23 52.08 39.47
C THR A 132 1.44 53.57 39.19
N SER A 133 0.85 54.13 38.13
CA SER A 133 0.97 55.56 37.78
C SER A 133 0.03 56.49 38.57
N ARG A 134 -0.76 55.95 39.51
CA ARG A 134 -1.82 56.65 40.23
C ARG A 134 -1.51 56.89 41.72
N SER A 135 -0.36 56.37 42.18
CA SER A 135 0.25 56.59 43.50
C SER A 135 1.53 57.39 43.35
#